data_AF-M1DVA6-F1
#
_entry.id   AF-M1DVA6-F1
#
_cell.length_a   1.000
_cell.length_b   1.000
_cell.length_c   1.000
_cell.angle_alpha   90.00
_cell.angle_beta   90.00
_cell.angle_gamma   90.00
#
_symmetry.space_group_name_H-M   'P 1'
#
loop_
_entity.id
_entity.type
_entity.pdbx_description
1 polymer ?
#
loop_
_entity_poly.entity_id
_entity_poly.type
_entity_poly.pdbx_seq_one_letter_code
_entity_poly.pdbx_strand_id
1 'polypeptide(L)'
;MDYNKEEATKARGIAEEMMEKDDVPEGSFELDLASLPTYQLVPNQVREPEFYKFADERSLKKFQIGQFWAIYIDGDTLPRYYGQIKKIDLLHEFVLHVPWFYACPLPKSTIRWHDKTMLIGCGLFKFRNSKLNKYTVTNNFSHVVAAKPLKKGVFKIFARTGEVWAVYKNWSAQLMKGNNLENFEYKIVEIVNVSDNYVDVKFLALVKGFKSVYIIRVEEEETDKVVKICVSEHLRFSHQIPDFRLTKEKGGSLRGFSELDPLGMPMYLLCTD
;
A
#
# COMPACT_ATOMS: atom_id res chain seq x y z
N MET A 1 -0.96 -29.20 43.79
CA MET A 1 -0.27 -28.00 43.28
C MET A 1 -1.26 -27.26 42.42
N ASP A 2 -2.11 -26.50 43.09
CA ASP A 2 -3.24 -25.82 42.48
C ASP A 2 -2.77 -24.47 41.95
N TYR A 3 -2.56 -24.42 40.64
CA TYR A 3 -2.36 -23.17 39.94
C TYR A 3 -3.69 -22.40 39.90
N ASN A 4 -3.60 -21.16 40.35
CA ASN A 4 -4.66 -20.31 40.87
C ASN A 4 -5.69 -19.91 39.78
N LYS A 5 -6.93 -20.44 39.85
CA LYS A 5 -8.06 -20.05 38.97
C LYS A 5 -8.52 -18.59 39.18
N GLU A 6 -8.05 -17.93 40.24
CA GLU A 6 -8.42 -16.56 40.58
C GLU A 6 -7.64 -15.51 39.77
N GLU A 7 -6.39 -15.79 39.36
CA GLU A 7 -5.59 -14.87 38.51
C GLU A 7 -6.05 -14.85 37.05
N ALA A 8 -6.54 -15.98 36.52
CA ALA A 8 -7.06 -16.06 35.16
C ALA A 8 -8.38 -15.28 34.97
N THR A 9 -9.16 -15.15 36.05
CA THR A 9 -10.44 -14.42 36.03
C THR A 9 -10.22 -12.91 36.18
N LYS A 10 -9.18 -12.50 36.91
CA LYS A 10 -8.79 -11.09 37.10
C LYS A 10 -8.16 -10.47 35.84
N ALA A 11 -7.43 -11.26 35.05
CA ALA A 11 -6.88 -10.81 33.77
C ALA A 11 -7.95 -10.62 32.67
N ARG A 12 -9.08 -11.32 32.77
CA ARG A 12 -10.20 -11.21 31.83
C ARG A 12 -11.09 -9.99 32.11
N GLY A 13 -11.27 -9.62 33.38
CA GLY A 13 -12.00 -8.41 33.78
C GLY A 13 -11.31 -7.10 33.37
N ILE A 14 -9.98 -7.04 33.47
CA ILE A 14 -9.20 -5.82 33.10
C ILE A 14 -9.17 -5.61 31.57
N ALA A 15 -9.32 -6.68 30.78
CA ALA A 15 -9.40 -6.57 29.32
C ALA A 15 -10.79 -6.12 28.82
N GLU A 16 -11.85 -6.41 29.56
CA GLU A 16 -13.23 -6.02 29.21
C GLU A 16 -13.57 -4.59 29.68
N GLU A 17 -12.95 -4.08 30.76
CA GLU A 17 -13.20 -2.72 31.27
C GLU A 17 -12.43 -1.59 30.54
N MET A 18 -11.50 -1.91 29.64
CA MET A 18 -10.76 -0.93 28.82
C MET A 18 -11.40 -0.61 27.46
N MET A 19 -12.63 -1.09 27.21
CA MET A 19 -13.29 -0.98 25.91
C MET A 19 -14.58 -0.16 25.88
N GLU A 20 -14.86 0.63 26.92
CA GLU A 20 -16.02 1.53 26.92
C GLU A 20 -15.58 2.98 27.14
N LYS A 21 -15.25 3.64 26.03
CA LYS A 21 -15.50 5.06 25.76
C LYS A 21 -15.11 5.36 24.31
N ASP A 22 -16.13 5.44 23.46
CA ASP A 22 -16.05 6.09 22.15
C ASP A 22 -15.83 7.59 22.37
N ASP A 23 -14.57 8.00 22.57
CA ASP A 23 -14.15 9.39 22.35
C ASP A 23 -13.50 9.48 20.97
N VAL A 24 -14.33 9.74 19.97
CA VAL A 24 -13.90 10.19 18.64
C VAL A 24 -13.48 11.66 18.77
N PRO A 25 -12.22 12.03 18.44
CA PRO A 25 -11.88 13.45 18.38
C PRO A 25 -12.62 14.10 17.22
N GLU A 26 -13.46 15.09 17.52
CA GLU A 26 -13.94 16.07 16.53
C GLU A 26 -12.71 16.71 15.85
N GLY A 27 -12.65 16.61 14.52
CA GLY A 27 -11.56 17.21 13.74
C GLY A 27 -10.97 16.32 12.63
N SER A 28 -11.57 15.17 12.30
CA SER A 28 -11.31 14.57 10.99
C SER A 28 -12.13 15.34 9.95
N PHE A 29 -11.48 16.03 9.02
CA PHE A 29 -12.15 16.57 7.84
C PHE A 29 -12.87 15.41 7.13
N GLU A 30 -14.20 15.40 7.21
CA GLU A 30 -15.03 14.53 6.40
C GLU A 30 -14.97 15.05 4.97
N LEU A 31 -14.04 14.49 4.18
CA LEU A 31 -14.16 14.62 2.73
C LEU A 31 -15.40 13.82 2.34
N ASP A 32 -16.37 14.47 1.68
CA ASP A 32 -17.48 13.77 1.04
C ASP A 32 -16.95 13.04 -0.20
N LEU A 33 -16.37 11.87 0.05
CA LEU A 33 -15.74 10.99 -0.93
C LEU A 33 -16.72 10.50 -2.01
N ALA A 34 -18.03 10.70 -1.82
CA ALA A 34 -19.07 10.38 -2.80
C ALA A 34 -19.08 11.33 -4.00
N SER A 35 -18.51 12.52 -3.82
CA SER A 35 -18.49 13.60 -4.81
C SER A 35 -17.18 13.67 -5.60
N LEU A 36 -16.23 12.76 -5.31
CA LEU A 36 -14.93 12.78 -5.97
C LEU A 36 -15.05 12.33 -7.43
N PRO A 37 -14.45 13.07 -8.37
CA PRO A 37 -14.41 12.66 -9.76
C PRO A 37 -13.68 11.32 -9.94
N THR A 38 -13.89 10.71 -11.11
CA THR A 38 -13.09 9.59 -11.57
C THR A 38 -11.70 10.08 -11.95
N TYR A 39 -10.66 9.49 -11.37
CA TYR A 39 -9.25 9.72 -11.71
C TYR A 39 -9.05 9.78 -13.23
N GLN A 40 -8.81 10.97 -13.76
CA GLN A 40 -8.48 11.19 -15.17
C GLN A 40 -6.96 11.24 -15.31
N LEU A 41 -6.41 10.20 -15.91
CA LEU A 41 -5.00 10.18 -16.29
C LEU A 41 -4.75 11.27 -17.33
N VAL A 42 -3.88 12.22 -17.02
CA VAL A 42 -3.35 13.14 -18.04
C VAL A 42 -2.37 12.35 -18.90
N PRO A 43 -2.67 12.03 -20.17
CA PRO A 43 -1.93 11.02 -20.95
C PRO A 43 -0.46 11.36 -21.21
N ASN A 44 -0.06 12.62 -21.03
CA ASN A 44 1.26 13.12 -21.42
C ASN A 44 2.33 13.11 -20.33
N GLN A 45 2.04 12.65 -19.10
CA GLN A 45 2.98 12.76 -17.97
C GLN A 45 3.54 11.44 -17.46
N VAL A 46 2.99 10.29 -17.87
CA VAL A 46 3.38 8.98 -17.33
C VAL A 46 4.23 8.25 -18.36
N ARG A 47 5.46 7.91 -17.99
CA ARG A 47 6.34 7.06 -18.83
C ARG A 47 5.67 5.70 -19.03
N GLU A 48 5.56 5.23 -20.27
CA GLU A 48 5.06 3.88 -20.53
C GLU A 48 6.14 2.82 -20.22
N PRO A 49 5.77 1.68 -19.62
CA PRO A 49 6.67 0.55 -19.46
C PRO A 49 7.09 -0.03 -20.83
N GLU A 50 8.33 -0.50 -20.91
CA GLU A 50 8.99 -0.98 -22.13
C GLU A 50 8.70 -2.46 -22.41
N PHE A 51 8.49 -3.29 -21.39
CA PHE A 51 8.39 -4.75 -21.54
C PHE A 51 7.07 -5.36 -21.07
N TYR A 52 6.44 -4.81 -20.03
CA TYR A 52 5.21 -5.33 -19.43
C TYR A 52 4.04 -4.35 -19.45
N LYS A 53 2.87 -4.82 -19.87
CA LYS A 53 1.65 -4.01 -19.96
C LYS A 53 0.81 -4.13 -18.68
N PHE A 54 1.13 -3.34 -17.66
CA PHE A 54 0.38 -3.34 -16.39
C PHE A 54 -1.11 -3.02 -16.55
N ALA A 55 -1.49 -2.27 -17.59
CA ALA A 55 -2.89 -1.99 -17.90
C ALA A 55 -3.72 -3.26 -18.19
N ASP A 56 -3.11 -4.32 -18.72
CA ASP A 56 -3.81 -5.57 -19.05
C ASP A 56 -4.28 -6.30 -17.77
N GLU A 57 -3.57 -6.12 -16.65
CA GLU A 57 -3.97 -6.67 -15.35
C GLU A 57 -5.20 -5.97 -14.76
N ARG A 58 -5.53 -4.78 -15.24
CA ARG A 58 -6.71 -3.98 -14.84
C ARG A 58 -7.83 -4.10 -15.86
N SER A 59 -7.76 -5.09 -16.76
CA SER A 59 -8.80 -5.32 -17.75
C SER A 59 -10.08 -5.85 -17.09
N LEU A 60 -11.23 -5.51 -17.69
CA LEU A 60 -12.56 -5.89 -17.18
C LEU A 60 -12.70 -7.38 -16.85
N LYS A 61 -12.00 -8.24 -17.61
CA LYS A 61 -12.05 -9.70 -17.49
C LYS A 61 -11.27 -10.25 -16.29
N LYS A 62 -10.36 -9.46 -15.69
CA LYS A 62 -9.48 -9.88 -14.58
C LYS A 62 -10.10 -9.63 -13.21
N PHE A 63 -11.13 -8.78 -13.12
CA PHE A 63 -11.82 -8.50 -11.87
C PHE A 63 -12.68 -9.68 -11.40
N GLN A 64 -12.58 -9.99 -10.12
CA GLN A 64 -13.35 -11.05 -9.48
C GLN A 64 -13.95 -10.57 -8.16
N ILE A 65 -15.16 -11.04 -7.86
CA ILE A 65 -15.81 -10.80 -6.57
C ILE A 65 -14.93 -11.38 -5.45
N GLY A 66 -14.75 -10.60 -4.39
CA GLY A 66 -13.93 -10.96 -3.23
C GLY A 66 -12.48 -10.48 -3.29
N GLN A 67 -11.98 -10.08 -4.46
CA GLN A 67 -10.64 -9.49 -4.59
C GLN A 67 -10.53 -8.16 -3.85
N PHE A 68 -9.36 -7.92 -3.30
CA PHE A 68 -8.98 -6.64 -2.71
C PHE A 68 -8.07 -5.93 -3.68
N TRP A 69 -8.27 -4.63 -3.85
CA TRP A 69 -7.53 -3.83 -4.82
C TRP A 69 -6.99 -2.56 -4.16
N ALA A 70 -5.78 -2.18 -4.57
CA ALA A 70 -5.25 -0.85 -4.38
C ALA A 70 -5.83 0.10 -5.44
N ILE A 71 -6.19 1.32 -5.01
CA ILE A 71 -7.01 2.26 -5.78
C ILE A 71 -6.38 3.66 -5.73
N TYR A 72 -6.32 4.32 -6.88
CA TYR A 72 -6.01 5.74 -7.04
C TYR A 72 -7.27 6.59 -6.80
N ILE A 73 -7.13 7.66 -6.03
CA ILE A 73 -8.20 8.60 -5.70
C ILE A 73 -7.73 10.01 -6.03
N ASP A 74 -8.65 10.83 -6.53
CA ASP A 74 -8.37 12.23 -6.83
C ASP A 74 -7.81 12.97 -5.60
N GLY A 75 -6.70 13.68 -5.80
CA GLY A 75 -5.94 14.33 -4.73
C GLY A 75 -4.77 13.49 -4.17
N ASP A 76 -4.72 12.19 -4.45
CA ASP A 76 -3.55 11.34 -4.21
C ASP A 76 -3.10 10.66 -5.51
N THR A 77 -1.87 10.94 -5.94
CA THR A 77 -1.30 10.32 -7.14
C THR A 77 -0.85 8.88 -6.92
N LEU A 78 -0.86 8.39 -5.68
CA LEU A 78 -0.34 7.08 -5.30
C LEU A 78 -1.47 6.11 -4.87
N PRO A 79 -1.33 4.79 -5.10
CA PRO A 79 -2.40 3.81 -4.87
C PRO A 79 -2.45 3.37 -3.40
N ARG A 80 -2.76 4.31 -2.50
CA ARG A 80 -2.76 4.08 -1.03
C ARG A 80 -4.12 3.69 -0.45
N TYR A 81 -5.17 3.72 -1.27
CA TYR A 81 -6.52 3.35 -0.85
C TYR A 81 -6.84 1.92 -1.23
N TYR A 82 -7.65 1.26 -0.42
CA TYR A 82 -8.02 -0.13 -0.64
C TYR A 82 -9.52 -0.31 -0.69
N GLY A 83 -9.97 -1.26 -1.50
CA GLY A 83 -11.37 -1.67 -1.58
C GLY A 83 -11.52 -3.15 -1.89
N GLN A 84 -12.67 -3.73 -1.53
CA GLN A 84 -12.99 -5.11 -1.89
C GLN A 84 -14.13 -5.14 -2.89
N ILE A 85 -13.98 -5.87 -3.99
CA ILE A 85 -15.05 -6.03 -4.96
C ILE A 85 -16.16 -6.89 -4.37
N LYS A 86 -17.35 -6.32 -4.15
CA LYS A 86 -18.51 -7.03 -3.61
C LYS A 86 -19.48 -7.50 -4.68
N LYS A 87 -19.55 -6.77 -5.79
CA LYS A 87 -20.46 -7.07 -6.90
C LYS A 87 -19.85 -6.54 -8.20
N ILE A 88 -20.11 -7.27 -9.29
CA ILE A 88 -19.76 -6.89 -10.65
C ILE A 88 -21.06 -6.98 -11.46
N ASP A 89 -21.51 -5.85 -11.98
CA ASP A 89 -22.61 -5.81 -12.94
C ASP A 89 -22.03 -5.78 -14.35
N LEU A 90 -22.51 -6.69 -15.20
CA LEU A 90 -22.07 -6.82 -16.61
C LEU A 90 -23.23 -6.55 -17.60
N LEU A 91 -24.46 -6.45 -17.10
CA LEU A 91 -25.65 -6.24 -17.93
C LEU A 91 -25.85 -4.75 -18.17
N HIS A 92 -26.03 -4.36 -19.44
CA HIS A 92 -26.16 -2.98 -19.94
C HIS A 92 -24.88 -2.15 -19.84
N GLU A 93 -24.32 -2.01 -18.64
CA GLU A 93 -23.08 -1.28 -18.38
C GLU A 93 -22.21 -2.04 -17.36
N PHE A 94 -20.90 -1.99 -17.55
CA PHE A 94 -19.96 -2.54 -16.59
C PHE A 94 -19.91 -1.67 -15.33
N VAL A 95 -20.17 -2.25 -14.15
CA VAL A 95 -20.06 -1.55 -12.87
C VAL A 95 -19.44 -2.44 -11.80
N LEU A 96 -18.34 -1.98 -11.20
CA LEU A 96 -17.77 -2.57 -9.99
C LEU A 96 -18.35 -1.88 -8.76
N HIS A 97 -18.75 -2.67 -7.77
CA HIS A 97 -19.22 -2.18 -6.47
C HIS A 97 -18.18 -2.47 -5.41
N VAL A 98 -17.49 -1.42 -4.95
CA VAL A 98 -16.28 -1.51 -4.15
C VAL A 98 -16.40 -0.64 -2.90
N PRO A 99 -16.87 -1.18 -1.77
CA PRO A 99 -16.77 -0.50 -0.49
C PRO A 99 -15.30 -0.32 -0.11
N TRP A 100 -14.98 0.86 0.41
CA TRP A 100 -13.61 1.21 0.78
C TRP A 100 -13.25 0.74 2.18
N PHE A 101 -11.95 0.53 2.35
CA PHE A 101 -11.34 0.34 3.64
C PHE A 101 -10.83 1.65 4.22
N TYR A 102 -10.91 1.72 5.54
CA TYR A 102 -10.34 2.80 6.33
C TYR A 102 -9.29 2.19 7.25
N ALA A 103 -8.17 2.90 7.39
CA ALA A 103 -7.13 2.49 8.31
C ALA A 103 -7.68 2.43 9.75
N CYS A 104 -7.39 1.34 10.44
CA CYS A 104 -7.70 1.19 11.86
C CYS A 104 -6.64 1.93 12.69
N PRO A 105 -6.99 2.39 13.89
CA PRO A 105 -6.00 2.80 14.88
C PRO A 105 -4.99 1.68 15.11
N LEU A 106 -3.71 2.04 15.11
CA LEU A 106 -2.61 1.10 15.26
C LEU A 106 -2.42 0.70 16.74
N PRO A 107 -1.89 -0.51 17.01
CA PRO A 107 -1.51 -0.92 18.36
C PRO A 107 -0.62 0.10 19.06
N LYS A 108 -0.66 0.16 20.40
CA LYS A 108 0.13 1.11 21.19
C LYS A 108 1.65 0.99 20.97
N SER A 109 2.13 -0.19 20.56
CA SER A 109 3.53 -0.47 20.25
C SER A 109 4.01 0.08 18.91
N THR A 110 3.10 0.60 18.06
CA THR A 110 3.46 1.20 16.77
C THR A 110 3.92 2.63 16.96
N ILE A 111 5.02 2.99 16.30
CA ILE A 111 5.46 4.39 16.24
C ILE A 111 4.48 5.13 15.33
N ARG A 112 3.68 6.01 15.94
CA ARG A 112 2.61 6.73 15.24
C ARG A 112 3.15 7.97 14.54
N TRP A 113 2.49 8.36 13.45
CA TRP A 113 2.63 9.72 12.93
C TRP A 113 2.23 10.74 13.99
N HIS A 114 2.96 11.85 14.08
CA HIS A 114 2.47 13.02 14.81
C HIS A 114 1.30 13.69 14.08
N ASP A 115 1.31 13.67 12.75
CA ASP A 115 0.23 14.15 11.91
C ASP A 115 -0.81 13.03 11.68
N LYS A 116 -2.03 13.23 12.19
CA LYS A 116 -3.13 12.27 12.05
C LYS A 116 -3.75 12.25 10.64
N THR A 117 -3.39 13.20 9.78
CA THR A 117 -3.85 13.25 8.39
C THR A 117 -3.02 12.38 7.45
N MET A 118 -1.87 11.87 7.90
CA MET A 118 -1.02 11.01 7.08
C MET A 118 -1.70 9.69 6.72
N LEU A 119 -1.69 9.40 5.42
CA LEU A 119 -2.28 8.18 4.86
C LEU A 119 -1.47 6.96 5.29
N ILE A 120 -2.20 5.94 5.74
CA ILE A 120 -1.66 4.64 6.13
C ILE A 120 -1.93 3.69 4.96
N GLY A 121 -0.89 3.32 4.21
CA GLY A 121 -1.00 2.31 3.15
C GLY A 121 -0.53 0.92 3.57
N CYS A 122 0.17 0.77 4.70
CA CYS A 122 0.57 -0.52 5.25
C CYS A 122 0.06 -0.64 6.69
N GLY A 123 -0.84 -1.59 6.97
CA GLY A 123 -1.47 -1.70 8.28
C GLY A 123 -2.76 -2.52 8.34
N LEU A 124 -3.59 -2.13 9.29
CA LEU A 124 -4.90 -2.74 9.57
C LEU A 124 -6.02 -1.90 8.96
N PHE A 125 -6.97 -2.56 8.32
CA PHE A 125 -8.00 -1.93 7.52
C PHE A 125 -9.37 -2.51 7.84
N LYS A 126 -10.40 -1.67 7.94
CA LYS A 126 -11.78 -2.09 8.17
C LYS A 126 -12.76 -1.36 7.28
N PHE A 127 -13.92 -1.95 7.04
CA PHE A 127 -15.06 -1.21 6.49
C PHE A 127 -15.55 -0.23 7.54
N ARG A 128 -15.69 1.06 7.19
CA ARG A 128 -16.34 2.06 8.06
C ARG A 128 -17.83 2.15 7.77
N ASN A 129 -18.22 1.99 6.51
CA ASN A 129 -19.59 1.99 6.05
C ASN A 129 -19.82 0.83 5.07
N SER A 130 -21.09 0.44 4.89
CA SER A 130 -21.51 -0.54 3.88
C SER A 130 -21.76 0.11 2.51
N LYS A 131 -21.37 1.38 2.33
CA LYS A 131 -21.59 2.11 1.09
C LYS A 131 -20.78 1.47 -0.03
N LEU A 132 -21.48 1.07 -1.08
CA LEU A 132 -20.88 0.50 -2.28
C LEU A 132 -20.51 1.64 -3.22
N ASN A 133 -19.23 1.97 -3.33
CA ASN A 133 -18.76 2.92 -4.34
C ASN A 133 -18.80 2.24 -5.71
N LYS A 134 -19.39 2.92 -6.70
CA LYS A 134 -19.58 2.39 -8.04
C LYS A 134 -18.49 2.90 -8.97
N TYR A 135 -17.86 1.99 -9.71
CA TYR A 135 -16.86 2.31 -10.73
C TYR A 135 -17.29 1.77 -12.07
N THR A 136 -17.43 2.65 -13.06
CA THR A 136 -17.77 2.32 -14.46
C THR A 136 -16.54 2.17 -15.35
N VAL A 137 -15.36 2.56 -14.84
CA VAL A 137 -14.06 2.50 -15.50
C VAL A 137 -13.04 1.84 -14.57
N THR A 138 -11.94 1.33 -15.13
CA THR A 138 -10.95 0.52 -14.40
C THR A 138 -9.63 1.25 -14.12
N ASN A 139 -9.47 2.47 -14.63
CA ASN A 139 -8.25 3.26 -14.48
C ASN A 139 -7.93 3.67 -13.04
N ASN A 140 -8.93 3.72 -12.15
CA ASN A 140 -8.73 3.92 -10.72
C ASN A 140 -8.03 2.74 -10.03
N PHE A 141 -8.00 1.55 -10.63
CA PHE A 141 -7.44 0.36 -9.99
C PHE A 141 -5.96 0.22 -10.32
N SER A 142 -5.13 -0.05 -9.30
CA SER A 142 -3.70 -0.28 -9.48
C SER A 142 -3.40 -1.77 -9.63
N HIS A 143 -3.61 -2.53 -8.55
CA HIS A 143 -3.29 -3.95 -8.48
C HIS A 143 -4.10 -4.65 -7.40
N VAL A 144 -4.17 -5.98 -7.49
CA VAL A 144 -4.74 -6.85 -6.45
C VAL A 144 -3.80 -6.86 -5.25
N VAL A 145 -4.35 -6.64 -4.05
CA VAL A 145 -3.59 -6.68 -2.80
C VAL A 145 -3.92 -7.92 -1.97
N ALA A 146 -2.90 -8.44 -1.29
CA ALA A 146 -3.04 -9.59 -0.42
C ALA A 146 -3.57 -9.20 0.97
N ALA A 147 -4.89 -9.08 1.10
CA ALA A 147 -5.54 -8.81 2.37
C ALA A 147 -5.80 -10.10 3.15
N LYS A 148 -5.28 -10.19 4.39
CA LYS A 148 -5.53 -11.33 5.29
C LYS A 148 -6.54 -10.96 6.38
N PRO A 149 -7.61 -11.74 6.61
CA PRO A 149 -8.53 -11.46 7.71
C PRO A 149 -7.80 -11.62 9.06
N LEU A 150 -8.02 -10.66 9.97
CA LEU A 150 -7.52 -10.73 11.35
C LEU A 150 -8.64 -11.06 12.33
N LYS A 151 -9.74 -10.33 12.23
CA LYS A 151 -10.96 -10.53 13.01
C LYS A 151 -12.15 -10.04 12.19
N LYS A 152 -13.37 -10.21 12.70
CA LYS A 152 -14.60 -9.82 11.98
C LYS A 152 -14.49 -8.38 11.44
N GLY A 153 -14.47 -8.26 10.11
CA GLY A 153 -14.43 -6.98 9.40
C GLY A 153 -13.08 -6.24 9.38
N VAL A 154 -12.00 -6.82 9.92
CA VAL A 154 -10.66 -6.21 9.95
C VAL A 154 -9.68 -7.08 9.17
N PHE A 155 -8.94 -6.44 8.26
CA PHE A 155 -7.99 -7.06 7.35
C PHE A 155 -6.58 -6.47 7.54
N LYS A 156 -5.58 -7.31 7.33
CA LYS A 156 -4.16 -7.00 7.32
C LYS A 156 -3.70 -6.81 5.88
N ILE A 157 -3.18 -5.63 5.57
CA ILE A 157 -2.48 -5.34 4.31
C ILE A 157 -1.10 -4.87 4.73
N PHE A 158 -0.14 -5.79 4.71
CA PHE A 158 1.25 -5.54 5.07
C PHE A 158 2.15 -6.01 3.94
N ALA A 159 3.34 -5.42 3.85
CA ALA A 159 4.38 -5.83 2.92
C ALA A 159 4.73 -7.31 3.07
N ARG A 160 4.95 -7.99 1.94
CA ARG A 160 5.26 -9.43 1.88
C ARG A 160 6.52 -9.66 1.06
N THR A 161 7.22 -10.76 1.38
CA THR A 161 8.38 -11.23 0.63
C THR A 161 8.10 -11.29 -0.88
N GLY A 162 9.02 -10.72 -1.67
CA GLY A 162 8.98 -10.64 -3.12
C GLY A 162 8.25 -9.41 -3.67
N GLU A 163 7.53 -8.65 -2.85
CA GLU A 163 6.84 -7.43 -3.31
C GLU A 163 7.81 -6.24 -3.39
N VAL A 164 7.52 -5.30 -4.29
CA VAL A 164 8.19 -4.00 -4.36
C VAL A 164 7.33 -2.94 -3.69
N TRP A 165 7.95 -2.13 -2.83
CA TRP A 165 7.26 -1.09 -2.05
C TRP A 165 8.00 0.24 -2.13
N ALA A 166 7.22 1.33 -2.11
CA ALA A 166 7.74 2.65 -1.80
C ALA A 166 7.81 2.84 -0.28
N VAL A 167 8.97 3.22 0.23
CA VAL A 167 9.16 3.56 1.65
C VAL A 167 9.58 5.01 1.80
N TYR A 168 9.05 5.70 2.82
CA TYR A 168 9.44 7.08 3.09
C TYR A 168 10.93 7.17 3.43
N LYS A 169 11.64 8.10 2.76
CA LYS A 169 13.03 8.45 3.05
C LYS A 169 13.06 9.31 4.31
N ASN A 170 14.14 9.21 5.09
CA ASN A 170 14.34 9.98 6.33
C ASN A 170 13.15 9.89 7.30
N TRP A 171 12.49 8.74 7.31
CA TRP A 171 11.32 8.51 8.15
C TRP A 171 11.69 8.69 9.63
N SER A 172 10.97 9.60 10.29
CA SER A 172 10.88 9.67 11.75
C SER A 172 9.50 10.19 12.12
N ALA A 173 9.00 9.81 13.29
CA ALA A 173 7.71 10.28 13.77
C ALA A 173 7.64 11.82 13.83
N GLN A 174 8.77 12.48 14.15
CA GLN A 174 8.90 13.92 14.42
C GLN A 174 9.13 14.79 13.17
N LEU A 175 9.88 14.31 12.17
CA LEU A 175 10.25 15.11 10.98
C LEU A 175 9.09 15.33 10.00
N MET A 176 7.96 14.67 10.20
CA MET A 176 6.87 14.61 9.22
C MET A 176 5.69 15.50 9.62
N LYS A 177 5.97 16.55 10.41
CA LYS A 177 4.99 17.54 10.89
C LYS A 177 4.92 18.70 9.88
N GLY A 178 3.77 18.87 9.22
CA GLY A 178 3.50 20.05 8.38
C GLY A 178 4.02 19.98 6.95
N ASN A 179 4.44 18.82 6.46
CA ASN A 179 4.80 18.65 5.05
C ASN A 179 3.54 18.27 4.25
N ASN A 180 3.26 19.02 3.18
CA ASN A 180 2.30 18.60 2.16
C ASN A 180 2.70 17.21 1.64
N LEU A 181 1.71 16.38 1.29
CA LEU A 181 1.89 15.02 0.77
C LEU A 181 2.88 14.93 -0.41
N GLU A 182 3.03 16.05 -1.15
CA GLU A 182 3.87 16.24 -2.33
C GLU A 182 5.37 16.37 -2.00
N ASN A 183 5.75 16.67 -0.75
CA ASN A 183 7.14 16.89 -0.36
C ASN A 183 7.85 15.64 0.17
N PHE A 184 7.19 14.48 0.11
CA PHE A 184 7.79 13.24 0.62
C PHE A 184 8.73 12.60 -0.40
N GLU A 185 9.97 12.40 0.06
CA GLU A 185 10.93 11.57 -0.65
C GLU A 185 10.72 10.09 -0.32
N TYR A 186 10.94 9.24 -1.30
CA TYR A 186 10.73 7.80 -1.25
C TYR A 186 12.00 7.08 -1.66
N LYS A 187 12.23 5.92 -1.07
CA LYS A 187 13.12 4.90 -1.61
C LYS A 187 12.27 3.74 -2.09
N ILE A 188 12.66 3.14 -3.20
CA ILE A 188 12.01 1.94 -3.73
C ILE A 188 12.77 0.74 -3.20
N VAL A 189 12.04 -0.24 -2.66
CA VAL A 189 12.63 -1.43 -2.04
C VAL A 189 11.94 -2.70 -2.50
N GLU A 190 12.70 -3.77 -2.59
CA GLU A 190 12.20 -5.15 -2.67
C GLU A 190 12.20 -5.77 -1.26
N ILE A 191 11.09 -6.41 -0.88
CA ILE A 191 10.98 -7.12 0.39
C ILE A 191 11.64 -8.49 0.26
N VAL A 192 12.73 -8.71 0.99
CA VAL A 192 13.47 -9.97 0.97
C VAL A 192 12.87 -10.99 1.94
N ASN A 193 12.48 -10.52 3.13
CA ASN A 193 11.94 -11.40 4.16
C ASN A 193 11.06 -10.60 5.14
N VAL A 194 10.06 -11.27 5.71
CA VAL A 194 9.17 -10.71 6.73
C VAL A 194 9.19 -11.63 7.94
N SER A 195 9.61 -11.10 9.08
CA SER A 195 9.64 -11.78 10.38
C SER A 195 8.73 -11.05 11.37
N ASP A 196 8.57 -11.61 12.58
CA ASP A 196 7.76 -11.00 13.63
C ASP A 196 8.31 -9.65 14.13
N ASN A 197 9.62 -9.41 13.97
CA ASN A 197 10.29 -8.22 14.49
C ASN A 197 10.74 -7.25 13.40
N TYR A 198 11.07 -7.76 12.21
CA TYR A 198 11.67 -6.98 11.14
C TYR A 198 11.12 -7.36 9.76
N VAL A 199 11.09 -6.35 8.89
CA VAL A 199 10.97 -6.48 7.44
C VAL A 199 12.34 -6.21 6.84
N ASP A 200 12.91 -7.24 6.21
CA ASP A 200 14.20 -7.20 5.55
C ASP A 200 14.01 -6.71 4.12
N VAL A 201 14.73 -5.66 3.72
CA VAL A 201 14.54 -4.99 2.42
C VAL A 201 15.86 -4.76 1.70
N LYS A 202 15.82 -4.74 0.37
CA LYS A 202 16.91 -4.30 -0.50
C LYS A 202 16.48 -3.09 -1.31
N PHE A 203 17.34 -2.09 -1.44
CA PHE A 203 17.02 -0.91 -2.24
C PHE A 203 17.13 -1.21 -3.73
N LEU A 204 16.21 -0.65 -4.50
CA LEU A 204 16.23 -0.70 -5.95
C LEU A 204 16.77 0.61 -6.53
N ALA A 205 17.46 0.52 -7.68
CA ALA A 205 17.87 1.67 -8.49
C ALA A 205 17.39 1.50 -9.92
N LEU A 206 17.04 2.62 -10.54
CA LEU A 206 16.73 2.68 -11.95
C LEU A 206 17.99 2.32 -12.75
N VAL A 207 17.83 1.42 -13.71
CA VAL A 207 18.92 1.01 -14.60
C VAL A 207 19.14 2.11 -15.64
N LYS A 208 20.39 2.57 -15.78
CA LYS A 208 20.74 3.61 -16.74
C LYS A 208 20.29 3.24 -18.15
N GLY A 209 19.60 4.17 -18.81
CA GLY A 209 19.07 3.99 -20.17
C GLY A 209 17.67 3.37 -20.24
N PHE A 210 17.07 2.99 -19.12
CA PHE A 210 15.70 2.52 -19.03
C PHE A 210 14.82 3.50 -18.28
N LYS A 211 13.51 3.44 -18.53
CA LYS A 211 12.52 4.35 -17.91
C LYS A 211 11.85 3.77 -16.67
N SER A 212 11.73 2.45 -16.63
CA SER A 212 10.90 1.70 -15.67
C SER A 212 11.61 0.45 -15.13
N VAL A 213 12.84 0.16 -15.57
CA VAL A 213 13.57 -1.06 -15.18
C VAL A 213 14.48 -0.77 -13.98
N TYR A 214 14.31 -1.56 -12.94
CA TYR A 214 15.01 -1.44 -11.68
C TYR A 214 15.79 -2.72 -11.35
N ILE A 215 16.93 -2.53 -10.70
CA ILE A 215 17.79 -3.59 -10.17
C ILE A 215 18.09 -3.32 -8.69
N ILE A 216 18.38 -4.37 -7.93
CA ILE A 216 18.96 -4.24 -6.59
C ILE A 216 20.21 -3.36 -6.69
N ARG A 217 20.28 -2.33 -5.85
CA ARG A 217 21.45 -1.46 -5.75
C ARG A 217 22.66 -2.28 -5.32
N VAL A 218 23.71 -2.21 -6.12
CA VAL A 218 25.03 -2.76 -5.82
C VAL A 218 25.95 -1.56 -5.66
N GLU A 219 26.15 -1.07 -4.43
CA GLU A 219 27.20 -0.08 -4.17
C GLU A 219 28.52 -0.83 -3.95
N GLU A 220 29.62 -0.30 -4.51
CA GLU A 220 30.91 -0.98 -4.65
C GLU A 220 31.56 -1.40 -3.31
N GLU A 221 31.15 -0.79 -2.20
CA GLU A 221 31.70 -1.08 -0.86
C GLU A 221 30.81 -2.00 0.00
N GLU A 222 29.52 -2.18 -0.35
CA GLU A 222 28.56 -3.00 0.42
C GLU A 222 27.57 -3.70 -0.51
N THR A 223 28.05 -4.67 -1.27
CA THR A 223 27.17 -5.53 -2.08
C THR A 223 26.15 -6.24 -1.19
N ASP A 224 24.87 -6.14 -1.53
CA ASP A 224 23.76 -6.94 -0.96
C ASP A 224 23.33 -6.62 0.48
N LYS A 225 23.59 -5.42 1.00
CA LYS A 225 23.18 -5.04 2.36
C LYS A 225 21.67 -5.04 2.51
N VAL A 226 21.16 -6.12 3.08
CA VAL A 226 19.80 -6.22 3.58
C VAL A 226 19.61 -5.22 4.71
N VAL A 227 18.69 -4.28 4.53
CA VAL A 227 18.31 -3.31 5.56
C VAL A 227 17.11 -3.84 6.33
N LYS A 228 17.16 -3.75 7.65
CA LYS A 228 16.06 -4.18 8.52
C LYS A 228 15.22 -2.98 8.93
N ILE A 229 13.92 -3.03 8.63
CA ILE A 229 12.93 -2.07 9.11
C ILE A 229 12.14 -2.74 10.23
N CYS A 230 12.10 -2.14 11.42
CA CYS A 230 11.36 -2.71 12.54
C CYS A 230 9.86 -2.73 12.24
N VAL A 231 9.13 -3.78 12.65
CA VAL A 231 7.67 -3.85 12.46
C VAL A 231 6.91 -2.71 13.18
N SER A 232 7.52 -2.09 14.20
CA SER A 232 7.00 -0.88 14.84
C SER A 232 7.04 0.35 13.94
N GLU A 233 7.83 0.30 12.86
CA GLU A 233 7.97 1.33 11.81
C GLU A 233 7.16 0.98 10.55
N HIS A 234 6.15 0.11 10.61
CA HIS A 234 5.41 -0.28 9.39
C HIS A 234 4.77 0.92 8.66
N LEU A 235 4.54 2.04 9.34
CA LEU A 235 4.10 3.30 8.73
C LEU A 235 5.10 3.91 7.74
N ARG A 236 6.34 3.43 7.76
CA ARG A 236 7.36 3.79 6.77
C ARG A 236 7.03 3.27 5.37
N PHE A 237 6.22 2.21 5.26
CA PHE A 237 5.76 1.67 3.99
C PHE A 237 4.56 2.48 3.48
N SER A 238 4.74 3.14 2.34
CA SER A 238 3.74 4.00 1.73
C SER A 238 2.71 3.19 0.95
N HIS A 239 3.15 2.47 -0.08
CA HIS A 239 2.30 1.64 -0.93
C HIS A 239 3.15 0.61 -1.68
N GLN A 240 2.50 -0.46 -2.13
CA GLN A 240 3.08 -1.43 -3.04
C GLN A 240 3.13 -0.83 -4.46
N ILE A 241 4.23 -1.09 -5.16
CA ILE A 241 4.39 -0.76 -6.58
C ILE A 241 4.32 -2.08 -7.35
N PRO A 242 3.39 -2.24 -8.31
CA PRO A 242 3.36 -3.42 -9.15
C PRO A 242 4.67 -3.59 -9.91
N ASP A 243 5.21 -4.80 -9.92
CA ASP A 243 6.42 -5.13 -10.66
C ASP A 243 6.25 -6.39 -11.53
N PHE A 244 7.08 -6.47 -12.55
CA PHE A 244 7.21 -7.64 -13.42
C PHE A 244 8.68 -8.04 -13.52
N ARG A 245 8.99 -9.28 -13.16
CA ARG A 245 10.35 -9.81 -13.21
C ARG A 245 10.73 -10.20 -14.64
N LEU A 246 11.74 -9.53 -15.19
CA LEU A 246 12.25 -9.77 -16.53
C LEU A 246 13.06 -11.07 -16.60
N THR A 247 12.95 -11.78 -17.72
CA THR A 247 13.51 -13.14 -17.89
C THR A 247 14.26 -13.34 -19.20
N LYS A 248 13.70 -12.88 -20.33
CA LYS A 248 14.18 -13.15 -21.71
C LYS A 248 14.37 -11.89 -22.55
N GLU A 249 13.89 -10.77 -22.04
CA GLU A 249 13.91 -9.46 -22.69
C GLU A 249 15.36 -9.04 -23.00
N LYS A 250 15.55 -8.33 -24.14
CA LYS A 250 16.88 -7.93 -24.66
C LYS A 250 17.88 -9.10 -24.71
N GLY A 251 17.43 -10.28 -25.14
CA GLY A 251 18.27 -11.48 -25.25
C GLY A 251 18.66 -12.08 -23.89
N GLY A 252 17.93 -11.75 -22.82
CA GLY A 252 18.18 -12.21 -21.45
C GLY A 252 19.15 -11.34 -20.66
N SER A 253 19.65 -10.25 -21.23
CA SER A 253 20.56 -9.32 -20.53
C SER A 253 19.92 -8.63 -19.32
N LEU A 254 18.58 -8.56 -19.28
CA LEU A 254 17.82 -7.99 -18.16
C LEU A 254 17.26 -9.05 -17.19
N ARG A 255 17.69 -10.31 -17.29
CA ARG A 255 17.17 -11.38 -16.45
C ARG A 255 17.36 -11.05 -14.96
N GLY A 256 16.27 -11.15 -14.20
CA GLY A 256 16.25 -10.88 -12.76
C GLY A 256 15.98 -9.42 -12.39
N PHE A 257 15.94 -8.52 -13.36
CA PHE A 257 15.59 -7.12 -13.14
C PHE A 257 14.07 -7.01 -13.04
N SER A 258 13.57 -6.02 -12.32
CA SER A 258 12.12 -5.76 -12.21
C SER A 258 11.76 -4.54 -13.05
N GLU A 259 10.83 -4.68 -13.97
CA GLU A 259 10.13 -3.54 -14.51
C GLU A 259 9.02 -3.12 -13.54
N LEU A 260 8.96 -1.85 -13.17
CA LEU A 260 7.97 -1.30 -12.25
C LEU A 260 6.89 -0.54 -13.01
N ASP A 261 5.66 -0.60 -12.51
CA ASP A 261 4.52 0.16 -13.04
C ASP A 261 4.71 1.66 -12.77
N PRO A 262 4.92 2.48 -13.82
CA PRO A 262 5.17 3.91 -13.63
C PRO A 262 4.00 4.64 -12.99
N LEU A 263 2.77 4.13 -13.08
CA LEU A 263 1.62 4.73 -12.40
C LEU A 263 1.66 4.55 -10.87
N GLY A 264 2.40 3.57 -10.37
CA GLY A 264 2.64 3.41 -8.94
C GLY A 264 3.82 4.25 -8.44
N MET A 265 4.56 4.91 -9.32
CA MET A 265 5.82 5.55 -8.95
C MET A 265 5.63 7.02 -8.56
N PRO A 266 6.34 7.52 -7.53
CA PRO A 266 6.40 8.95 -7.25
C PRO A 266 6.88 9.74 -8.47
N MET A 267 6.10 10.73 -8.90
CA MET A 267 6.31 11.45 -10.18
C MET A 267 7.72 12.02 -10.37
N TYR A 268 8.35 12.56 -9.32
CA TYR A 268 9.70 13.13 -9.44
C TYR A 268 10.77 12.08 -9.75
N LEU A 269 10.54 10.80 -9.45
CA LEU A 269 11.44 9.69 -9.84
C LEU A 269 11.29 9.32 -11.32
N LEU A 270 10.23 9.80 -11.96
CA LEU A 270 9.98 9.64 -13.39
C LEU A 270 10.40 10.88 -14.20
N CYS A 271 10.98 11.92 -13.59
CA CYS A 271 11.38 13.16 -14.27
C CYS A 271 12.89 13.40 -14.22
N THR A 272 13.71 12.36 -14.20
CA THR A 272 15.17 12.54 -14.35
C THR A 272 15.52 12.64 -15.83
N ASP A 273 15.92 13.84 -16.24
CA ASP A 273 16.61 14.17 -17.50
C ASP A 273 18.06 13.66 -17.50
#